data_AF-A0A2V7YP17-F1
#
_entry.id   AF-A0A2V7YP17-F1
#
_cell.length_a   1.000
_cell.length_b   1.000
_cell.length_c   1.000
_cell.angle_alpha   90.00
_cell.angle_beta   90.00
_cell.angle_gamma   90.00
#
_symmetry.space_group_name_H-M   'P 1'
#
loop_
_entity.id
_entity.type
_entity.pdbx_description
1 polymer ?
#
loop_
_entity_poly.entity_id
_entity_poly.type
_entity_poly.pdbx_seq_one_letter_code
_entity_poly.pdbx_strand_id
1 'polypeptide(L)' 'IDSGGHPEVRPVIETELVLGPVRKTILVTLTNRSGMLFRMILGRKALEGDFRVDVAAKYLLRKWHPRRR' A
#
# COMPACT_ATOMS: atom_id res chain seq x y z
N ILE A 1 20.29 -14.50 8.08
CA ILE A 1 19.26 -14.97 7.13
C ILE A 1 18.66 -16.19 7.79
N ASP A 2 17.48 -16.02 8.38
CA ASP A 2 16.71 -17.16 8.85
C ASP A 2 15.75 -17.52 7.72
N SER A 3 16.12 -18.55 6.96
CA SER A 3 15.25 -19.18 5.95
C SER A 3 14.56 -20.43 6.55
N GLY A 4 14.48 -20.53 7.88
CA GLY A 4 13.67 -21.53 8.58
C GLY A 4 12.20 -21.25 8.34
N GLY A 5 11.50 -22.19 7.70
CA GLY A 5 10.08 -22.13 7.32
C GLY A 5 9.12 -22.06 8.50
N HIS A 6 9.23 -21.02 9.31
CA HIS A 6 8.30 -20.72 10.38
C HIS A 6 7.02 -20.13 9.77
N PRO A 7 5.84 -20.67 10.12
CA PRO A 7 4.58 -20.10 9.67
C PRO A 7 4.44 -18.65 10.18
N GLU A 8 4.35 -17.70 9.25
CA GLU A 8 4.05 -16.30 9.56
C GLU A 8 2.53 -16.10 9.54
N VAL A 9 1.96 -15.61 10.65
CA VAL A 9 0.58 -15.14 10.66
C VAL A 9 0.51 -13.83 9.89
N ARG A 10 -0.33 -13.79 8.85
CA ARG A 10 -0.54 -12.63 7.99
C ARG A 10 -2.01 -12.20 8.03
N PRO A 11 -2.43 -11.43 9.06
CA PRO A 11 -3.82 -10.99 9.17
C PRO A 11 -4.23 -10.19 7.94
N VAL A 12 -5.48 -10.37 7.52
CA VAL A 12 -6.10 -9.54 6.49
C VAL A 12 -7.09 -8.62 7.20
N ILE A 13 -6.92 -7.31 6.98
CA ILE A 13 -7.83 -6.29 7.50
C ILE A 13 -8.51 -5.56 6.35
N GLU A 14 -9.69 -5.03 6.62
CA GLU A 14 -10.33 -4.05 5.77
C GLU A 14 -9.95 -2.64 6.23
N THR A 15 -9.62 -1.74 5.30
CA THR A 15 -9.26 -0.36 5.61
C THR A 15 -9.52 0.59 4.45
N GLU A 16 -9.65 1.88 4.72
CA GLU A 16 -9.79 2.90 3.68
C GLU A 16 -8.41 3.29 3.10
N LEU A 17 -8.27 3.14 1.79
CA LEU A 17 -7.18 3.72 1.01
C LEU A 17 -7.60 5.10 0.49
N VAL A 18 -6.75 6.10 0.74
CA VAL A 18 -6.83 7.42 0.10
C VAL A 18 -5.61 7.61 -0.78
N LEU A 19 -5.81 7.67 -2.10
CA LEU A 19 -4.74 7.85 -3.08
C LEU A 19 -5.13 8.91 -4.11
N GLY A 20 -4.54 10.10 -3.97
CA GLY A 20 -4.95 11.26 -4.77
C GLY A 20 -6.42 11.65 -4.48
N PRO A 21 -7.29 11.77 -5.50
CA PRO A 21 -8.70 12.07 -5.31
C PRO A 21 -9.56 10.83 -4.96
N VAL A 22 -9.01 9.62 -5.07
CA VAL A 22 -9.76 8.38 -4.89
C VAL A 22 -9.73 7.95 -3.42
N ARG A 23 -10.91 7.58 -2.90
CA ARG A 23 -11.10 6.93 -1.60
C ARG A 23 -11.81 5.61 -1.81
N LYS A 24 -11.27 4.52 -1.27
CA LYS A 24 -11.80 3.17 -1.50
C LYS A 24 -11.47 2.25 -0.35
N THR A 25 -12.42 1.41 0.03
CA THR A 25 -12.19 0.32 0.97
C THR A 25 -11.42 -0.81 0.29
N ILE A 26 -10.30 -1.24 0.89
CA ILE A 26 -9.46 -2.32 0.38
C ILE A 26 -9.15 -3.33 1.48
N LEU A 27 -8.78 -4.54 1.04
CA LEU A 27 -8.20 -5.55 1.92
C LEU A 27 -6.68 -5.41 1.93
N VAL A 28 -6.08 -5.40 3.12
CA VAL A 28 -4.64 -5.31 3.33
C VAL A 28 -4.15 -6.49 4.16
N THR A 29 -3.16 -7.19 3.63
CA THR A 29 -2.40 -8.19 4.39
C THR A 29 -1.32 -7.52 5.22
N LEU A 30 -1.39 -7.67 6.54
CA LEU A 30 -0.40 -7.14 7.48
C LEU A 30 0.84 -8.03 7.50
N THR A 31 2.01 -7.42 7.29
CA THR A 31 3.32 -8.07 7.40
C THR A 31 4.38 -7.03 7.74
N ASN A 32 5.43 -7.44 8.47
CA ASN A 32 6.49 -6.53 8.86
C ASN A 32 7.39 -6.19 7.65
N ARG A 33 7.28 -4.94 7.19
CA ARG A 33 8.08 -4.38 6.08
C ARG A 33 8.95 -3.20 6.52
N SER A 34 9.30 -3.11 7.80
CA SER A 34 10.00 -1.96 8.39
C SER A 34 11.35 -1.64 7.71
N GLY A 35 12.06 -2.67 7.25
CA GLY A 35 13.34 -2.54 6.53
C GLY A 35 13.23 -2.23 5.03
N MET A 36 12.02 -2.11 4.46
CA MET A 36 11.82 -1.84 3.04
C MET A 36 11.70 -0.35 2.76
N LEU A 37 12.25 0.10 1.61
CA LEU A 37 12.11 1.48 1.12
C LEU A 37 10.64 1.91 1.01
N PHE A 38 9.79 1.00 0.52
CA PHE A 38 8.33 1.16 0.50
C PHE A 38 7.69 0.09 1.38
N ARG A 39 7.01 0.55 2.45
CA ARG A 39 6.41 -0.33 3.47
C ARG A 39 5.06 -0.90 3.05
N MET A 40 4.43 -0.34 2.03
CA MET A 40 3.13 -0.75 1.51
C MET A 40 3.27 -1.14 0.03
N ILE A 41 2.64 -2.26 -0.33
CA ILE A 41 2.49 -2.69 -1.72
C ILE A 41 1.00 -2.69 -2.02
N LEU A 42 0.59 -1.91 -3.03
CA LEU A 42 -0.76 -1.98 -3.57
C LEU A 42 -0.77 -2.98 -4.72
N GLY A 43 -1.49 -4.08 -4.53
CA GLY A 43 -1.70 -5.08 -5.58
C GLY A 43 -2.76 -4.64 -6.59
N ARG A 44 -2.91 -5.42 -7.67
CA ARG A 44 -3.86 -5.11 -8.76
C ARG A 44 -5.29 -4.88 -8.27
N LYS A 45 -5.79 -5.67 -7.31
CA LYS A 45 -7.15 -5.51 -6.76
C LYS A 45 -7.39 -4.14 -6.11
N ALA A 46 -6.37 -3.56 -5.48
CA ALA A 46 -6.49 -2.22 -4.91
C ALA A 46 -6.53 -1.13 -6.00
N LEU A 47 -5.91 -1.38 -7.15
CA LEU A 47 -5.76 -0.42 -8.25
C LEU A 47 -6.82 -0.54 -9.35
N GLU A 48 -7.46 -1.69 -9.47
CA GLU A 48 -8.43 -2.03 -10.52
C GLU A 48 -9.60 -1.05 -10.56
N GLY A 49 -9.95 -0.60 -11.77
CA GLY A 49 -11.04 0.34 -12.06
C GLY A 49 -10.65 1.82 -11.92
N ASP A 50 -9.69 2.14 -11.06
CA ASP A 50 -9.44 3.52 -10.62
C ASP A 50 -8.07 4.07 -11.10
N PHE A 51 -7.08 3.20 -11.39
CA PHE A 51 -5.71 3.62 -11.63
C PHE A 51 -5.05 2.94 -12.84
N ARG A 52 -4.15 3.69 -13.51
CA ARG A 52 -3.17 3.18 -14.48
C ARG A 52 -1.76 3.48 -13.97
N VAL A 53 -0.89 2.47 -13.98
CA VAL A 53 0.50 2.62 -13.54
C VAL A 53 1.39 2.94 -14.74
N ASP A 54 1.98 4.13 -14.73
CA ASP A 54 3.08 4.49 -15.62
C ASP A 54 4.41 4.28 -14.89
N VAL A 55 5.23 3.36 -15.41
CA VAL A 55 6.51 2.99 -14.80
C VAL A 55 7.61 4.05 -14.98
N ALA A 56 7.44 4.99 -15.91
CA ALA A 56 8.37 6.09 -16.14
C ALA A 56 8.17 7.25 -15.16
N ALA A 57 7.01 7.32 -14.49
CA ALA A 57 6.64 8.41 -13.62
C ALA A 57 6.68 8.05 -12.13
N LYS A 58 6.98 9.02 -11.26
CA LYS A 58 7.01 8.85 -9.81
C LYS A 58 6.35 10.04 -9.12
N TYR A 59 5.67 9.79 -7.99
CA TYR A 59 5.06 10.81 -7.12
C TYR A 59 3.98 11.70 -7.77
N LEU A 60 3.27 11.22 -8.81
CA LEU A 60 2.26 11.99 -9.54
C LEU A 60 1.09 12.49 -8.68
N LEU A 61 0.70 11.74 -7.66
CA LEU A 61 -0.43 12.05 -6.79
C LEU A 61 -0.01 12.74 -5.49
N ARG A 62 1.24 13.21 -5.40
CA ARG A 62 1.76 13.87 -4.21
C ARG A 62 1.18 15.28 -4.09
N LYS A 63 0.04 15.42 -3.42
CA LYS A 63 -0.40 16.72 -2.89
C LYS A 63 0.14 16.89 -1.48
N TRP A 64 0.81 18.02 -1.24
CA TRP A 64 1.32 18.41 0.07
C TRP A 64 0.15 18.68 1.01
N HIS A 65 -0.01 17.89 2.06
CA HIS A 65 -0.89 18.21 3.18
C HIS A 65 -0.03 18.77 4.33
N PRO A 66 -0.12 20.06 4.68
CA PRO A 66 0.43 20.52 5.94
C PRO A 66 -0.26 19.71 7.04
N ARG A 67 0.54 19.18 7.97
CA ARG A 67 0.03 18.46 9.14
C ARG A 67 -1.06 19.32 9.80
N ARG A 68 -2.32 18.88 9.77
CA ARG A 68 -3.35 19.44 10.65
C ARG A 68 -3.00 18.96 12.05
N ARG A 69 -2.49 19.89 12.86
CA ARG A 69 -2.42 19.77 14.33
C ARG A 69 -3.82 19.59 14.90
#